data_AF-A0A3N7HVW1-F1
#
_entry.id   AF-A0A3N7HVW1-F1
#
_cell.length_a   1.000
_cell.length_b   1.000
_cell.length_c   1.000
_cell.angle_alpha   90.00
_cell.angle_beta   90.00
_cell.angle_gamma   90.00
#
_symmetry.space_group_name_H-M   'P 1'
#
loop_
_entity.id
_entity.type
_entity.pdbx_description
1 polymer ?
#
loop_
_entity_poly.entity_id
_entity_poly.type
_entity_poly.pdbx_seq_one_letter_code
_entity_poly.pdbx_strand_id
1 'polypeptide(L)'
;MTDTTDTDNRDRLGSQLWGALKNALTDEDPIAQARRAKLQGGKAPVAATGPAPEPSVQAPMSPMAVALLEQVLSKATAYTALTEKLAPLESIISDERMRYQAAYALIKGSRSVEQVVQSIDMQHMQALEAEVGRFAAQLREKERVEIGTRSSECQTLSANIDAATRQTARLREELDARIQQIEATVARDRERLAQVSQEIDARRQELTGVKQQFDAAAATVQDSLSRAKATVVRHLA
;
A
#
# COMPACT_ATOMS: atom_id res chain seq x y z
N MET A 1 -33.64 18.51 32.18
CA MET A 1 -32.51 17.61 31.83
C MET A 1 -33.00 16.65 30.76
N THR A 2 -32.99 17.07 29.50
CA THR A 2 -33.21 16.21 28.32
C THR A 2 -32.73 16.99 27.10
N ASP A 3 -31.48 16.78 26.70
CA ASP A 3 -30.94 17.21 25.40
C ASP A 3 -29.79 16.26 25.07
N THR A 4 -30.12 15.10 24.49
CA THR A 4 -29.11 14.11 24.07
C THR A 4 -29.54 13.33 22.82
N THR A 5 -30.73 13.58 22.28
CA THR A 5 -31.28 12.83 21.13
C THR A 5 -30.99 13.47 19.77
N ASP A 6 -30.55 14.73 19.70
CA ASP A 6 -30.37 15.44 18.42
C ASP A 6 -28.97 15.23 17.80
N THR A 7 -28.00 14.71 18.56
CA THR A 7 -26.66 14.37 18.05
C THR A 7 -26.62 12.99 17.37
N ASP A 8 -27.36 12.00 17.88
CA ASP A 8 -27.36 10.63 17.33
C ASP A 8 -27.97 10.56 15.92
N ASN A 9 -28.94 11.42 15.60
CA ASN A 9 -29.51 11.47 14.25
C ASN A 9 -28.55 12.09 13.22
N ARG A 10 -27.66 13.01 13.66
CA ARG A 10 -26.71 13.72 12.79
C ARG A 10 -25.56 12.82 12.32
N ASP A 11 -25.05 11.97 13.20
CA ASP A 11 -23.99 11.01 12.84
C ASP A 11 -24.50 9.87 11.95
N ARG A 12 -25.75 9.45 12.16
CA ARG A 12 -26.40 8.41 11.36
C ARG A 12 -26.60 8.82 9.90
N LEU A 13 -26.98 10.08 9.65
CA LEU A 13 -27.17 10.64 8.30
C LEU A 13 -25.86 10.74 7.51
N GLY A 14 -24.78 11.18 8.16
CA GLY A 14 -23.44 11.14 7.56
C GLY A 14 -23.08 9.73 7.11
N SER A 15 -23.28 8.73 7.98
CA SER A 15 -22.96 7.34 7.65
C SER A 15 -23.76 6.76 6.48
N GLN A 16 -25.03 7.17 6.32
CA GLN A 16 -25.92 6.70 5.24
C GLN A 16 -25.54 7.29 3.88
N LEU A 17 -25.29 8.60 3.80
CA LEU A 17 -24.83 9.25 2.57
C LEU A 17 -23.45 8.76 2.15
N TRP A 18 -22.56 8.50 3.12
CA TRP A 18 -21.25 7.90 2.87
C TRP A 18 -21.34 6.44 2.41
N GLY A 19 -22.29 5.66 2.94
CA GLY A 19 -22.57 4.30 2.47
C GLY A 19 -23.03 4.30 1.01
N ALA A 20 -23.94 5.21 0.64
CA ALA A 20 -24.42 5.37 -0.73
C ALA A 20 -23.31 5.84 -1.69
N LEU A 21 -22.46 6.79 -1.27
CA LEU A 21 -21.31 7.24 -2.06
C LEU A 21 -20.30 6.11 -2.26
N LYS A 22 -19.98 5.35 -1.20
CA LYS A 22 -19.04 4.24 -1.29
C LYS A 22 -19.55 3.15 -2.23
N ASN A 23 -20.84 2.83 -2.18
CA ASN A 23 -21.46 1.88 -3.10
C ASN A 23 -21.40 2.40 -4.56
N ALA A 24 -21.67 3.70 -4.79
CA ALA A 24 -21.55 4.31 -6.11
C ALA A 24 -20.10 4.45 -6.63
N LEU A 25 -19.10 4.50 -5.73
CA LEU A 25 -17.68 4.57 -6.08
C LEU A 25 -17.03 3.19 -6.23
N THR A 26 -17.66 2.14 -5.68
CA THR A 26 -17.22 0.74 -5.82
C THR A 26 -17.94 0.00 -6.95
N ASP A 27 -19.03 0.55 -7.48
CA ASP A 27 -19.50 0.19 -8.82
C ASP A 27 -18.40 0.53 -9.83
N GLU A 28 -17.86 -0.53 -10.41
CA GLU A 28 -16.65 -0.57 -11.22
C GLU A 28 -16.55 0.56 -12.24
N ASP A 29 -15.38 1.20 -12.27
CA ASP A 29 -14.98 2.16 -13.28
C ASP A 29 -15.31 1.60 -14.69
N PRO A 30 -16.34 2.13 -15.39
CA PRO A 30 -16.77 1.60 -16.69
C PRO A 30 -15.67 1.74 -17.75
N ILE A 31 -14.65 2.56 -17.47
CA ILE A 31 -13.44 2.70 -18.29
C ILE A 31 -12.49 1.52 -18.09
N ALA A 32 -12.42 0.95 -16.88
CA ALA A 32 -11.62 -0.25 -16.59
C ALA A 32 -12.24 -1.51 -17.22
N GLN A 33 -13.58 -1.64 -17.20
CA GLN A 33 -14.28 -2.71 -17.92
C GLN A 33 -14.19 -2.55 -19.44
N ALA A 34 -14.34 -1.33 -19.98
CA ALA A 34 -14.19 -1.08 -21.42
C ALA A 34 -12.78 -1.33 -21.95
N ARG A 35 -11.74 -1.11 -21.13
CA ARG A 35 -10.35 -1.44 -21.46
C ARG A 35 -10.08 -2.94 -21.44
N ARG A 36 -10.73 -3.70 -20.55
CA ARG A 36 -10.66 -5.18 -20.53
C ARG A 36 -11.39 -5.81 -21.71
N ALA A 37 -12.55 -5.27 -22.09
CA ALA A 37 -13.32 -5.75 -23.24
C ALA A 37 -12.64 -5.45 -24.59
N LYS A 38 -11.86 -4.37 -24.71
CA LYS A 38 -11.11 -4.06 -25.95
C LYS A 38 -9.88 -4.95 -26.19
N LEU A 39 -9.41 -5.70 -25.19
CA LEU A 39 -8.24 -6.58 -25.30
C LEU A 39 -8.60 -8.05 -25.60
N GLN A 40 -9.89 -8.42 -25.56
CA GLN A 40 -10.40 -9.71 -26.03
C GLN A 40 -11.28 -9.46 -27.27
N GLY A 41 -10.68 -9.64 -28.45
CA GLY A 41 -11.19 -9.13 -29.72
C GLY A 41 -12.64 -9.50 -30.06
N GLY A 42 -13.32 -8.57 -30.73
CA GLY A 42 -14.55 -8.87 -31.46
C GLY A 42 -15.49 -7.69 -31.69
N LYS A 43 -15.31 -7.02 -32.84
CA LYS A 43 -16.28 -6.18 -33.60
C LYS A 43 -16.96 -4.99 -32.89
N ALA A 44 -16.63 -3.80 -33.38
CA ALA A 44 -17.39 -2.57 -33.22
C ALA A 44 -18.79 -2.69 -33.86
N PRO A 45 -19.87 -2.15 -33.24
CA PRO A 45 -21.16 -2.06 -33.89
C PRO A 45 -21.20 -0.86 -34.83
N VAL A 46 -21.75 -1.13 -36.01
CA VAL A 46 -22.07 -0.17 -37.06
C VAL A 46 -23.20 0.74 -36.58
N ALA A 47 -23.05 2.04 -36.84
CA ALA A 47 -24.07 3.05 -36.62
C ALA A 47 -25.33 2.74 -37.45
N ALA A 48 -26.49 2.72 -36.79
CA ALA A 48 -27.79 2.76 -37.44
C ALA A 48 -28.65 3.84 -36.77
N THR A 49 -28.91 4.88 -37.58
CA THR A 49 -30.09 5.75 -37.63
C THR A 49 -31.23 5.38 -36.68
N GLY A 50 -31.63 6.35 -35.85
CA GLY A 50 -32.65 6.20 -34.82
C GLY A 50 -34.09 6.13 -35.33
N PRO A 51 -35.01 5.82 -34.40
CA PRO A 51 -36.36 6.36 -34.38
C PRO A 51 -36.64 7.16 -33.08
N ALA A 52 -37.66 8.01 -33.21
CA ALA A 52 -38.39 8.88 -32.27
C ALA A 52 -38.10 8.82 -30.75
N PRO A 53 -38.19 9.96 -30.02
CA PRO A 53 -38.11 9.99 -28.57
C PRO A 53 -39.33 9.28 -27.96
N GLU A 54 -39.11 8.09 -27.42
CA GLU A 54 -40.03 7.44 -26.49
C GLU A 54 -40.20 8.32 -25.22
N PRO A 55 -41.36 8.27 -24.56
CA PRO A 55 -41.58 8.99 -23.31
C PRO A 55 -40.51 8.55 -22.31
N SER A 56 -39.78 9.51 -21.76
CA SER A 56 -38.71 9.29 -20.79
C SER A 56 -39.26 8.49 -19.60
N VAL A 57 -39.00 7.19 -19.57
CA VAL A 57 -39.08 6.39 -18.36
C VAL A 57 -38.05 7.03 -17.43
N GLN A 58 -38.52 7.75 -16.40
CA GLN A 58 -37.65 8.36 -15.41
C GLN A 58 -36.72 7.26 -14.88
N ALA A 59 -35.41 7.44 -15.08
CA ALA A 59 -34.43 6.52 -14.55
C ALA A 59 -34.67 6.38 -13.04
N PRO A 60 -34.60 5.16 -12.48
CA PRO A 60 -34.78 4.97 -11.05
C PRO A 60 -33.80 5.87 -10.30
N MET A 61 -34.32 6.66 -9.35
CA MET A 61 -33.50 7.60 -8.58
C MET A 61 -32.33 6.85 -7.93
N SER A 62 -31.15 7.47 -7.96
CA SER A 62 -29.98 6.92 -7.27
C SER A 62 -30.28 6.81 -5.76
N PRO A 63 -29.71 5.83 -5.04
CA PRO A 63 -29.90 5.70 -3.60
C PRO A 63 -29.50 6.97 -2.83
N MET A 64 -28.54 7.75 -3.36
CA MET A 64 -28.16 9.05 -2.80
C MET A 64 -29.25 10.11 -3.02
N ALA A 65 -29.88 10.13 -4.20
CA ALA A 65 -31.01 11.02 -4.46
C ALA A 65 -32.21 10.68 -3.56
N VAL A 66 -32.47 9.38 -3.31
CA VAL A 66 -33.52 8.94 -2.38
C VAL A 66 -33.23 9.40 -0.96
N ALA A 67 -32.02 9.18 -0.44
CA ALA A 67 -31.64 9.62 0.91
C ALA A 67 -31.68 11.16 1.07
N LEU A 68 -31.27 11.90 0.04
CA LEU A 68 -31.32 13.36 0.03
C LEU A 68 -32.78 13.85 0.01
N LEU A 69 -33.64 13.21 -0.77
CA LEU A 69 -35.06 13.53 -0.85
C LEU A 69 -35.77 13.23 0.48
N GLU A 70 -35.52 12.08 1.10
CA GLU A 70 -36.02 11.76 2.45
C GLU A 70 -35.57 12.81 3.48
N GLN A 71 -34.30 13.23 3.42
CA GLN A 71 -33.75 14.21 4.34
C GLN A 71 -34.37 15.61 4.13
N VAL A 72 -34.56 16.05 2.88
CA VAL A 72 -35.18 17.34 2.54
C VAL A 72 -36.67 17.35 2.91
N LEU A 73 -37.36 16.21 2.77
CA LEU A 73 -38.78 16.06 3.10
C LEU A 73 -39.05 15.65 4.55
N SER A 74 -38.01 15.50 5.39
CA SER A 74 -38.14 15.12 6.80
C SER A 74 -38.94 16.13 7.65
N LYS A 75 -39.01 17.39 7.20
CA LYS A 75 -39.73 18.46 7.90
C LYS A 75 -41.19 18.49 7.45
N ALA A 76 -42.11 18.49 8.41
CA ALA A 76 -43.54 18.67 8.14
C ALA A 76 -43.84 20.09 7.63
N THR A 77 -44.10 20.23 6.33
CA THR A 77 -44.44 21.49 5.64
C THR A 77 -45.76 21.38 4.87
N ALA A 78 -46.20 22.47 4.23
CA ALA A 78 -47.36 22.43 3.35
C ALA A 78 -47.12 21.53 2.11
N TYR A 79 -45.88 21.50 1.62
CA TYR A 79 -45.46 20.62 0.54
C TYR A 79 -45.43 19.14 0.97
N THR A 80 -44.89 18.81 2.14
CA THR A 80 -44.88 17.40 2.58
C THR A 80 -46.29 16.86 2.78
N ALA A 81 -47.19 17.68 3.32
CA ALA A 81 -48.61 17.34 3.45
C ALA A 81 -49.27 17.10 2.09
N LEU A 82 -48.87 17.82 1.02
CA LEU A 82 -49.35 17.55 -0.34
C LEU A 82 -48.81 16.21 -0.86
N THR A 83 -47.50 15.94 -0.74
CA THR A 83 -46.87 14.69 -1.19
C THR A 83 -47.39 13.45 -0.45
N GLU A 84 -47.69 13.57 0.86
CA GLU A 84 -48.31 12.49 1.64
C GLU A 84 -49.68 12.09 1.10
N LYS A 85 -50.47 13.06 0.61
CA LYS A 85 -51.77 12.79 -0.02
C LYS A 85 -51.64 12.35 -1.47
N LEU A 86 -50.50 12.64 -2.11
CA LEU A 86 -50.23 12.28 -3.50
C LEU A 86 -49.89 10.79 -3.65
N ALA A 87 -49.08 10.24 -2.72
CA ALA A 87 -48.63 8.85 -2.74
C ALA A 87 -49.76 7.79 -2.88
N PRO A 88 -50.85 7.81 -2.08
CA PRO A 88 -51.94 6.84 -2.26
C PRO A 88 -52.74 7.05 -3.56
N LEU A 89 -52.74 8.27 -4.12
CA LEU A 89 -53.47 8.59 -5.35
C LEU A 89 -52.73 8.14 -6.62
N GLU A 90 -51.44 7.80 -6.55
CA GLU A 90 -50.67 7.32 -7.70
C GLU A 90 -51.19 5.99 -8.25
N SER A 91 -51.73 5.14 -7.37
CA SER A 91 -52.31 3.85 -7.75
C SER A 91 -53.73 3.95 -8.31
N ILE A 92 -54.42 5.08 -8.09
CA ILE A 92 -55.84 5.26 -8.41
C ILE A 92 -56.02 6.19 -9.63
N ILE A 93 -55.23 7.26 -9.71
CA ILE A 93 -55.36 8.29 -10.75
C ILE A 93 -54.08 8.30 -11.60
N SER A 94 -54.19 7.77 -12.82
CA SER A 94 -53.07 7.72 -13.77
C SER A 94 -52.69 9.11 -14.31
N ASP A 95 -53.66 10.02 -14.45
CA ASP A 95 -53.41 11.41 -14.87
C ASP A 95 -52.80 12.25 -13.73
N GLU A 96 -51.56 12.67 -13.92
CA GLU A 96 -50.78 13.49 -12.98
C GLU A 96 -51.53 14.77 -12.60
N ARG A 97 -52.12 15.48 -13.57
CA ARG A 97 -52.78 16.76 -13.29
C ARG A 97 -53.99 16.58 -12.38
N MET A 98 -54.82 15.58 -12.64
CA MET A 98 -55.95 15.25 -11.78
C MET A 98 -55.50 14.77 -10.40
N ARG A 99 -54.38 14.05 -10.32
CA ARG A 99 -53.80 13.59 -9.05
C ARG A 99 -53.39 14.74 -8.14
N TYR A 100 -52.66 15.72 -8.68
CA TYR A 100 -52.28 16.93 -7.93
C TYR A 100 -53.50 17.76 -7.51
N GLN A 101 -54.51 17.89 -8.38
CA GLN A 101 -55.76 18.59 -8.02
C GLN A 101 -56.53 17.87 -6.90
N ALA A 102 -56.61 16.54 -6.95
CA ALA A 102 -57.25 15.73 -5.92
C ALA A 102 -56.48 15.80 -4.59
N ALA A 103 -55.14 15.67 -4.63
CA ALA A 103 -54.29 15.83 -3.45
C ALA A 103 -54.44 17.22 -2.81
N TYR A 104 -54.46 18.28 -3.63
CA TYR A 104 -54.68 19.64 -3.14
C TYR A 104 -56.09 19.82 -2.53
N ALA A 105 -57.13 19.25 -3.15
CA ALA A 105 -58.49 19.31 -2.63
C ALA A 105 -58.63 18.70 -1.23
N LEU A 106 -57.76 17.74 -0.86
CA LEU A 106 -57.70 17.13 0.47
C LEU A 106 -57.02 18.03 1.52
N ILE A 107 -56.13 18.95 1.11
CA ILE A 107 -55.38 19.84 2.03
C ILE A 107 -55.84 21.30 2.01
N LYS A 108 -56.67 21.71 1.05
CA LYS A 108 -57.12 23.10 0.86
C LYS A 108 -57.83 23.73 2.07
N GLY A 109 -58.32 22.92 3.00
CA GLY A 109 -58.97 23.38 4.24
C GLY A 109 -58.01 23.95 5.29
N SER A 110 -56.71 23.64 5.17
CA SER A 110 -55.68 24.08 6.10
C SER A 110 -54.49 24.77 5.43
N ARG A 111 -54.32 24.62 4.11
CA ARG A 111 -53.19 25.17 3.34
C ARG A 111 -53.64 25.80 2.02
N SER A 112 -53.02 26.92 1.64
CA SER A 112 -53.20 27.54 0.31
C SER A 112 -52.13 27.07 -0.69
N VAL A 113 -52.37 27.27 -1.99
CA VAL A 113 -51.38 27.00 -3.04
C VAL A 113 -50.11 27.83 -2.80
N GLU A 114 -50.25 29.10 -2.44
CA GLU A 114 -49.11 29.98 -2.15
C GLU A 114 -48.28 29.43 -0.98
N GLN A 115 -48.91 28.87 0.06
CA GLN A 115 -48.20 28.26 1.17
C GLN A 115 -47.42 26.99 0.76
N VAL A 116 -47.96 26.19 -0.17
CA VAL A 116 -47.26 25.03 -0.73
C VAL A 116 -46.04 25.48 -1.52
N VAL A 117 -46.21 26.41 -2.45
CA VAL A 117 -45.10 26.96 -3.27
C VAL A 117 -44.04 27.62 -2.39
N GLN A 118 -44.46 28.46 -1.43
CA GLN A 118 -43.54 29.11 -0.49
C GLN A 118 -42.79 28.09 0.37
N SER A 119 -43.41 26.98 0.76
CA SER A 119 -42.71 25.92 1.51
C SER A 119 -41.66 25.20 0.65
N ILE A 120 -41.89 25.05 -0.66
CA ILE A 120 -40.87 24.52 -1.57
C ILE A 120 -39.68 25.50 -1.63
N ASP A 121 -39.95 26.76 -1.98
CA ASP A 121 -38.90 27.76 -2.23
C ASP A 121 -38.11 28.14 -0.97
N MET A 122 -38.80 28.36 0.15
CA MET A 122 -38.16 28.87 1.36
C MET A 122 -37.69 27.79 2.31
N GLN A 123 -38.24 26.57 2.25
CA GLN A 123 -37.92 25.54 3.25
C GLN A 123 -37.21 24.35 2.63
N HIS A 124 -37.72 23.78 1.53
CA HIS A 124 -37.11 22.60 0.92
C HIS A 124 -35.89 22.95 0.07
N MET A 125 -35.93 24.00 -0.74
CA MET A 125 -34.77 24.44 -1.52
C MET A 125 -33.60 24.88 -0.63
N GLN A 126 -33.89 25.66 0.43
CA GLN A 126 -32.85 26.04 1.39
C GLN A 126 -32.30 24.83 2.17
N ALA A 127 -33.15 23.85 2.52
CA ALA A 127 -32.69 22.63 3.17
C ALA A 127 -31.78 21.80 2.23
N LEU A 128 -32.14 21.71 0.95
CA LEU A 128 -31.33 21.05 -0.06
C LEU A 128 -29.96 21.73 -0.21
N GLU A 129 -29.93 23.06 -0.34
CA GLU A 129 -28.68 23.83 -0.42
C GLU A 129 -27.81 23.64 0.84
N ALA A 130 -28.42 23.62 2.02
CA ALA A 130 -27.72 23.36 3.27
C ALA A 130 -27.11 21.95 3.33
N GLU A 131 -27.83 20.92 2.87
CA GLU A 131 -27.31 19.55 2.80
C GLU A 131 -26.19 19.42 1.76
N VAL A 132 -26.31 20.06 0.59
CA VAL A 132 -25.23 20.14 -0.41
C VAL A 132 -23.98 20.78 0.20
N GLY A 133 -24.13 21.89 0.92
CA GLY A 133 -23.04 22.56 1.61
C GLY A 133 -22.38 21.70 2.68
N ARG A 134 -23.19 20.99 3.49
CA ARG A 134 -22.71 20.06 4.52
C ARG A 134 -21.94 18.89 3.92
N PHE A 135 -22.48 18.27 2.87
CA PHE A 135 -21.82 17.15 2.19
C PHE A 135 -20.48 17.59 1.59
N ALA A 136 -20.43 18.74 0.93
CA ALA A 136 -19.18 19.29 0.40
C ALA A 136 -18.14 19.55 1.51
N ALA A 137 -18.56 20.04 2.67
CA ALA A 137 -17.66 20.22 3.82
C ALA A 137 -17.15 18.89 4.38
N GLN A 138 -18.03 17.89 4.55
CA GLN A 138 -17.65 16.56 5.00
C GLN A 138 -16.71 15.85 4.03
N LEU A 139 -16.95 15.98 2.72
CA LEU A 139 -16.09 15.42 1.69
C LEU A 139 -14.68 16.01 1.79
N ARG A 140 -14.56 17.35 1.87
CA ARG A 140 -13.25 18.01 2.02
C ARG A 140 -12.52 17.60 3.30
N GLU A 141 -13.24 17.47 4.41
CA GLU A 141 -12.63 17.05 5.67
C GLU A 141 -12.14 15.59 5.60
N LYS A 142 -12.94 14.68 5.03
CA LYS A 142 -12.51 13.30 4.80
C LYS A 142 -11.32 13.21 3.86
N GLU A 143 -11.35 13.93 2.74
CA GLU A 143 -10.22 14.00 1.82
C GLU A 143 -8.97 14.49 2.54
N ARG A 144 -9.07 15.57 3.32
CA ARG A 144 -7.95 16.10 4.09
C ARG A 144 -7.39 15.08 5.07
N VAL A 145 -8.23 14.37 5.82
CA VAL A 145 -7.80 13.38 6.82
C VAL A 145 -7.19 12.15 6.15
N GLU A 146 -7.85 11.57 5.15
CA GLU A 146 -7.38 10.35 4.49
C GLU A 146 -6.12 10.61 3.66
N ILE A 147 -6.10 11.67 2.85
CA ILE A 147 -4.93 12.05 2.05
C ILE A 147 -3.80 12.50 2.98
N GLY A 148 -4.11 13.26 4.04
CA GLY A 148 -3.11 13.69 5.02
C GLY A 148 -2.44 12.51 5.73
N THR A 149 -3.24 11.53 6.17
CA THR A 149 -2.74 10.32 6.84
C THR A 149 -1.90 9.47 5.89
N ARG A 150 -2.37 9.23 4.67
CA ARG A 150 -1.59 8.46 3.68
C ARG A 150 -0.32 9.20 3.25
N SER A 151 -0.38 10.52 3.14
CA SER A 151 0.79 11.34 2.80
C SER A 151 1.87 11.25 3.88
N SER A 152 1.49 11.32 5.17
CA SER A 152 2.45 11.18 6.27
C SER A 152 3.02 9.76 6.37
N GLU A 153 2.22 8.73 6.10
CA GLU A 153 2.68 7.34 6.00
C GLU A 153 3.69 7.17 4.86
N CYS A 154 3.39 7.69 3.66
CA CYS A 154 4.32 7.67 2.53
C CYS A 154 5.64 8.39 2.85
N GLN A 155 5.59 9.56 3.49
CA GLN A 155 6.80 10.29 3.91
C GLN A 155 7.62 9.48 4.92
N THR A 156 6.96 8.83 5.88
CA THR A 156 7.62 8.00 6.89
C THR A 156 8.28 6.78 6.24
N LEU A 157 7.58 6.08 5.34
CA LEU A 157 8.13 4.95 4.62
C LEU A 157 9.32 5.35 3.73
N SER A 158 9.23 6.48 3.04
CA SER A 158 10.33 7.01 2.24
C SER A 158 11.57 7.28 3.11
N ALA A 159 11.40 7.95 4.25
CA ALA A 159 12.50 8.22 5.16
C ALA A 159 13.14 6.95 5.71
N ASN A 160 12.33 5.92 6.02
CA ASN A 160 12.80 4.62 6.46
C ASN A 160 13.59 3.88 5.37
N ILE A 161 13.13 3.93 4.13
CA ILE A 161 13.83 3.35 2.97
C ILE A 161 15.19 4.05 2.75
N ASP A 162 15.23 5.37 2.84
CA ASP A 162 16.47 6.13 2.69
C ASP A 162 17.47 5.85 3.82
N ALA A 163 16.96 5.67 5.05
CA ALA A 163 17.78 5.25 6.19
C ALA A 163 18.35 3.84 6.00
N ALA A 164 17.52 2.87 5.60
CA ALA A 164 17.93 1.50 5.34
C ALA A 164 18.93 1.40 4.18
N THR A 165 18.76 2.21 3.13
CA THR A 165 19.67 2.28 1.98
C THR A 165 21.04 2.79 2.42
N ARG A 166 21.09 3.86 3.24
CA ARG A 166 22.35 4.38 3.81
C ARG A 166 23.02 3.38 4.74
N GLN A 167 22.26 2.66 5.56
CA GLN A 167 22.80 1.60 6.41
C GLN A 167 23.41 0.47 5.58
N THR A 168 22.73 0.05 4.51
CA THR A 168 23.23 -0.99 3.60
C THR A 168 24.52 -0.57 2.91
N ALA A 169 24.62 0.69 2.47
CA ALA A 169 25.85 1.21 1.87
C ALA A 169 27.03 1.16 2.85
N ARG A 170 26.84 1.61 4.09
CA ARG A 170 27.88 1.55 5.14
C ARG A 170 28.33 0.12 5.43
N LEU A 171 27.39 -0.81 5.56
CA LEU A 171 27.72 -2.22 5.80
C LEU A 171 28.52 -2.84 4.64
N ARG A 172 28.25 -2.44 3.39
CA ARG A 172 29.05 -2.88 2.24
C ARG A 172 30.48 -2.34 2.30
N GLU A 173 30.65 -1.05 2.59
CA GLU A 173 31.98 -0.45 2.76
C GLU A 173 32.78 -1.12 3.89
N GLU A 174 32.13 -1.40 5.02
CA GLU A 174 32.77 -2.12 6.14
C GLU A 174 33.17 -3.56 5.77
N LEU A 175 32.33 -4.27 5.02
CA LEU A 175 32.64 -5.63 4.55
C LEU A 175 33.79 -5.63 3.55
N ASP A 176 33.80 -4.70 2.59
CA ASP A 176 34.88 -4.57 1.61
C ASP A 176 36.22 -4.29 2.31
N ALA A 177 36.23 -3.39 3.30
CA ALA A 177 37.42 -3.13 4.11
C ALA A 177 37.90 -4.37 4.89
N ARG A 178 36.98 -5.14 5.47
CA ARG A 178 37.32 -6.40 6.16
C ARG A 178 37.88 -7.44 5.20
N ILE A 179 37.32 -7.58 4.00
CA ILE A 179 37.81 -8.50 2.97
C ILE A 179 39.25 -8.14 2.62
N GLN A 180 39.54 -6.87 2.34
CA GLN A 180 40.91 -6.42 2.03
C GLN A 180 41.89 -6.70 3.17
N GLN A 181 41.47 -6.51 4.43
CA GLN A 181 42.30 -6.83 5.59
C GLN A 181 42.60 -8.33 5.70
N ILE A 182 41.61 -9.19 5.43
CA ILE A 182 41.77 -10.64 5.43
C ILE A 182 42.72 -11.04 4.30
N GLU A 183 42.53 -10.52 3.09
CA GLU A 183 43.40 -10.79 1.93
C GLU A 183 44.85 -10.40 2.22
N ALA A 184 45.09 -9.22 2.79
CA ALA A 184 46.43 -8.78 3.19
C ALA A 184 47.06 -9.68 4.28
N THR A 185 46.25 -10.25 5.17
CA THR A 185 46.73 -11.17 6.20
C THR A 185 47.09 -12.53 5.60
N VAL A 186 46.23 -13.06 4.73
CA VAL A 186 46.49 -14.31 4.00
C VAL A 186 47.75 -14.19 3.13
N ALA A 187 47.96 -13.05 2.47
CA ALA A 187 49.17 -12.80 1.69
C ALA A 187 50.44 -12.85 2.57
N ARG A 188 50.42 -12.18 3.73
CA ARG A 188 51.53 -12.22 4.70
C ARG A 188 51.78 -13.62 5.24
N ASP A 189 50.74 -14.36 5.56
CA ASP A 189 50.87 -15.72 6.07
C ASP A 189 51.44 -16.68 5.00
N ARG A 190 51.07 -16.51 3.73
CA ARG A 190 51.66 -17.25 2.61
C ARG A 190 53.14 -16.95 2.44
N GLU A 191 53.53 -15.69 2.53
CA GLU A 191 54.93 -15.29 2.47
C GLU A 191 55.73 -15.89 3.63
N ARG A 192 55.20 -15.79 4.86
CA ARG A 192 55.81 -16.38 6.04
C ARG A 192 55.93 -17.90 5.93
N LEU A 193 54.90 -18.57 5.40
CA LEU A 193 54.94 -20.02 5.17
C LEU A 193 56.05 -20.38 4.17
N ALA A 194 56.20 -19.62 3.09
CA ALA A 194 57.27 -19.84 2.12
C ALA A 194 58.66 -19.65 2.74
N GLN A 195 58.85 -18.59 3.53
CA GLN A 195 60.10 -18.33 4.26
C GLN A 195 60.45 -19.47 5.23
N VAL A 196 59.49 -19.86 6.08
CA VAL A 196 59.70 -20.97 7.03
C VAL A 196 59.98 -22.29 6.32
N SER A 197 59.33 -22.56 5.19
CA SER A 197 59.61 -23.75 4.39
C SER A 197 61.04 -23.75 3.85
N GLN A 198 61.52 -22.62 3.34
CA GLN A 198 62.90 -22.48 2.85
C GLN A 198 63.92 -22.65 3.98
N GLU A 199 63.65 -22.09 5.16
CA GLU A 199 64.50 -22.25 6.34
C GLU A 199 64.58 -23.72 6.78
N ILE A 200 63.44 -24.44 6.78
CA ILE A 200 63.40 -25.87 7.10
C ILE A 200 64.26 -26.67 6.12
N ASP A 201 64.13 -26.41 4.82
CA ASP A 201 64.89 -27.13 3.80
C ASP A 201 66.40 -26.82 3.88
N ALA A 202 66.77 -25.56 4.12
CA ALA A 202 68.16 -25.17 4.36
C ALA A 202 68.75 -25.88 5.59
N ARG A 203 68.02 -25.92 6.71
CA ARG A 203 68.44 -26.62 7.93
C ARG A 203 68.57 -28.13 7.72
N ARG A 204 67.67 -28.74 6.95
CA ARG A 204 67.78 -30.18 6.59
C ARG A 204 69.03 -30.47 5.78
N GLN A 205 69.37 -29.61 4.82
CA GLN A 205 70.60 -29.75 4.02
C GLN A 205 71.85 -29.58 4.89
N GLU A 206 71.87 -28.57 5.77
CA GLU A 206 72.95 -28.33 6.73
C GLU A 206 73.17 -29.57 7.63
N LEU A 207 72.10 -30.08 8.26
CA LEU A 207 72.18 -31.27 9.11
C LEU A 207 72.64 -32.52 8.35
N THR A 208 72.23 -32.67 7.09
CA THR A 208 72.69 -33.77 6.23
C THR A 208 74.19 -33.64 5.96
N GLY A 209 74.68 -32.44 5.67
CA GLY A 209 76.10 -32.17 5.49
C GLY A 209 76.92 -32.44 6.75
N VAL A 210 76.45 -31.97 7.92
CA VAL A 210 77.10 -32.23 9.21
C VAL A 210 77.17 -33.73 9.50
N LYS A 211 76.09 -34.47 9.24
CA LYS A 211 76.08 -35.93 9.40
C LYS A 211 77.13 -36.61 8.52
N GLN A 212 77.21 -36.25 7.24
CA GLN A 212 78.21 -36.82 6.32
C GLN A 212 79.65 -36.53 6.76
N GLN A 213 79.91 -35.31 7.25
CA GLN A 213 81.22 -34.94 7.81
C GLN A 213 81.55 -35.76 9.06
N PHE A 214 80.57 -35.95 9.95
CA PHE A 214 80.73 -36.77 11.14
C PHE A 214 81.01 -38.24 10.78
N ASP A 215 80.26 -38.81 9.86
CA ASP A 215 80.45 -40.20 9.40
C ASP A 215 81.84 -40.40 8.78
N ALA A 216 82.31 -39.44 7.98
CA ALA A 216 83.66 -39.47 7.39
C ALA A 216 84.77 -39.34 8.46
N ALA A 217 84.58 -38.46 9.45
CA ALA A 217 85.50 -38.32 10.57
C ALA A 217 85.54 -39.59 11.42
N ALA A 218 84.38 -40.18 11.71
CA ALA A 218 84.25 -41.44 12.46
C ALA A 218 84.97 -42.59 11.73
N ALA A 219 84.80 -42.72 10.40
CA ALA A 219 85.51 -43.71 9.59
C ALA A 219 87.04 -43.52 9.65
N THR A 220 87.51 -42.27 9.56
CA THR A 220 88.95 -41.94 9.67
C THR A 220 89.53 -42.32 11.02
N VAL A 221 88.80 -42.04 12.11
CA VAL A 221 89.19 -42.43 13.48
C VAL A 221 89.20 -43.95 13.62
N GLN A 222 88.18 -44.64 13.10
CA GLN A 222 88.10 -46.10 13.12
C GLN A 222 89.27 -46.76 12.38
N ASP A 223 89.65 -46.24 11.20
CA ASP A 223 90.81 -46.72 10.45
C ASP A 223 92.11 -46.50 11.21
N SER A 224 92.28 -45.32 11.81
CA SER A 224 93.44 -45.01 12.66
C SER A 224 93.57 -45.97 13.84
N LEU A 225 92.47 -46.19 14.58
CA LEU A 225 92.42 -47.12 15.70
C LEU A 225 92.67 -48.56 15.26
N SER A 226 92.15 -48.97 14.10
CA SER A 226 92.37 -50.31 13.54
C SER A 226 93.84 -50.54 13.16
N ARG A 227 94.51 -49.55 12.57
CA ARG A 227 95.96 -49.58 12.29
C ARG A 227 96.79 -49.61 13.57
N ALA A 228 96.43 -48.79 14.55
CA ALA A 228 97.08 -48.78 15.87
C ALA A 228 96.97 -50.16 16.53
N LYS A 229 95.77 -50.74 16.55
CA LYS A 229 95.52 -52.10 17.05
C LYS A 229 96.37 -53.15 16.32
N ALA A 230 96.40 -53.11 14.99
CA ALA A 230 97.21 -54.05 14.20
C ALA A 230 98.72 -53.93 14.48
N THR A 231 99.20 -52.71 14.70
CA THR A 231 100.60 -52.43 15.07
C THR A 231 100.93 -53.01 16.45
N VAL A 232 100.06 -52.80 17.43
CA VAL A 232 100.20 -53.36 18.78
C VAL A 232 100.25 -54.89 18.72
N VAL A 233 99.32 -55.53 18.01
CA VAL A 233 99.29 -57.00 17.85
C VAL A 233 100.57 -57.50 17.18
N ARG A 234 101.06 -56.84 16.13
CA ARG A 234 102.28 -57.25 15.43
C ARG A 234 103.55 -57.21 16.31
N HIS A 235 103.62 -56.30 17.27
CA HIS A 235 104.82 -56.09 18.08
C HIS A 235 104.77 -56.76 19.47
N LEU A 236 103.58 -57.11 19.97
CA LEU A 236 103.39 -57.65 21.32
C LEU A 236 102.84 -59.09 21.37
N ALA A 237 102.45 -59.67 20.25
CA ALA A 237 102.05 -61.09 20.13
C ALA A 237 103.12 -61.87 19.36
#